data_AF-A0A917DI68-F1
#
_entry.id   AF-A0A917DI68-F1
#
_cell.length_a   1.000
_cell.length_b   1.000
_cell.length_c   1.000
_cell.angle_alpha   90.00
_cell.angle_beta   90.00
_cell.angle_gamma   90.00
#
_symmetry.space_group_name_H-M   'P 1'
#
loop_
_entity.id
_entity.type
_entity.pdbx_description
1 polymer ?
#
loop_
_entity_poly.entity_id
_entity_poly.type
_entity_poly.pdbx_seq_one_letter_code
_entity_poly.pdbx_strand_id
1 'polypeptide(L)'
;METFSKTPRLATAVLWAASPDEAMLVEHLVGIGRRDAKKRTAHFLLELGARLKLVGLGSTQGYACPLSQYLLADALGLSAVHVNRVLREDGLATFQNGQVEIHDLDGLMRLADFDKSYLDHDGPLLR
;
A
#
# COMPACT_ATOMS: atom_id res chain seq x y z
N MET A 1 15.56 -0.47 -15.41
CA MET A 1 14.85 0.82 -15.34
C MET A 1 13.98 0.98 -16.60
N GLU A 2 13.10 0.00 -16.89
CA GLU A 2 12.38 -0.08 -18.19
C GLU A 2 10.87 -0.37 -18.04
N THR A 3 10.37 -0.54 -16.82
CA THR A 3 8.96 -0.91 -16.58
C THR A 3 8.00 0.29 -16.61
N PHE A 4 8.52 1.52 -16.45
CA PHE A 4 7.70 2.75 -16.43
C PHE A 4 7.25 3.24 -17.81
N SER A 5 7.94 2.89 -18.89
CA SER A 5 7.62 3.37 -20.25
C SER A 5 6.47 2.62 -20.92
N LYS A 6 6.17 1.39 -20.49
CA LYS A 6 5.15 0.54 -21.12
C LYS A 6 3.74 0.66 -20.53
N THR A 7 3.59 1.37 -19.40
CA THR A 7 2.29 1.48 -18.73
C THR A 7 2.08 2.88 -18.13
N PRO A 8 1.73 3.90 -18.94
CA PRO A 8 1.61 5.28 -18.48
C PRO A 8 0.61 5.44 -17.33
N ARG A 9 -0.48 4.66 -17.29
CA ARG A 9 -1.42 4.64 -16.16
C ARG A 9 -0.79 4.17 -14.85
N LEU A 10 0.16 3.25 -14.93
CA LEU A 10 0.88 2.68 -13.79
C LEU A 10 1.96 3.65 -13.31
N ALA A 11 2.65 4.32 -14.23
CA ALA A 11 3.57 5.42 -13.91
C ALA A 11 2.83 6.62 -13.28
N THR A 12 1.67 7.01 -13.82
CA THR A 12 0.81 8.05 -13.24
C THR A 12 0.28 7.62 -11.89
N ALA A 13 -0.19 6.38 -11.72
CA ALA A 13 -0.63 5.87 -10.43
C ALA A 13 0.49 5.85 -9.39
N VAL A 14 1.72 5.48 -9.78
CA VAL A 14 2.90 5.56 -8.92
C VAL A 14 3.23 7.00 -8.58
N LEU A 15 3.15 7.93 -9.54
CA LEU A 15 3.42 9.35 -9.31
C LEU A 15 2.37 9.98 -8.39
N TRP A 16 1.10 9.60 -8.55
CA TRP A 16 0.00 9.98 -7.65
C TRP A 16 0.11 9.33 -6.28
N ALA A 17 0.54 8.06 -6.18
CA ALA A 17 0.80 7.37 -4.92
C ALA A 17 2.05 7.91 -4.19
N ALA A 18 3.04 8.37 -4.95
CA ALA A 18 4.23 9.03 -4.43
C ALA A 18 4.03 10.54 -4.20
N SER A 19 2.88 11.10 -4.59
CA SER A 19 2.54 12.48 -4.27
C SER A 19 2.19 12.55 -2.78
N PRO A 20 2.89 13.41 -2.02
CA PRO A 20 2.55 13.65 -0.63
C PRO A 20 1.10 14.12 -0.50
N ASP A 21 0.26 13.36 0.19
CA ASP A 21 -0.71 14.01 1.05
C ASP A 21 0.13 14.62 2.18
N GLU A 22 0.32 15.94 2.19
CA GLU A 22 1.17 16.64 3.17
C GLU A 22 0.83 16.29 4.64
N ALA A 23 -0.34 15.72 4.90
CA ALA A 23 -0.77 15.22 6.21
C ALA A 23 -0.10 13.90 6.64
N MET A 24 0.20 12.98 5.71
CA MET A 24 0.54 11.59 6.07
C MET A 24 2.04 11.36 6.32
N LEU A 25 2.92 12.12 5.67
CA LEU A 25 4.37 12.02 5.88
C LEU A 25 4.80 12.53 7.27
N VAL A 26 4.06 13.48 7.84
CA VAL A 26 4.39 14.12 9.13
C VAL A 26 3.97 13.25 10.32
N GLU A 27 2.83 12.55 10.25
CA GLU A 27 2.44 11.58 11.29
C GLU A 27 3.39 10.36 11.35
N HIS A 28 3.95 9.97 10.20
CA HIS A 28 4.84 8.81 10.08
C HIS A 28 6.20 8.96 10.78
N LEU A 29 6.71 10.20 10.93
CA LEU A 29 7.99 10.52 11.57
C LEU A 29 7.94 10.39 13.10
N VAL A 30 6.76 10.30 13.71
CA VAL A 30 6.58 10.34 15.18
C VAL A 30 6.31 8.95 15.81
N GLY A 31 6.06 7.90 15.03
CA GLY A 31 5.73 6.56 15.54
C GLY A 31 6.95 5.67 15.87
N ILE A 32 7.54 5.85 17.05
CA ILE A 32 8.68 5.07 17.57
C ILE A 32 8.20 3.69 18.10
N GLY A 33 8.46 2.60 17.37
CA GLY A 33 8.43 1.23 17.92
C GLY A 33 8.32 0.08 16.90
N ARG A 34 8.94 -1.09 17.19
CA ARG A 34 8.76 -2.35 16.41
C ARG A 34 7.30 -2.80 16.30
N ARG A 35 6.44 -2.37 17.23
CA ARG A 35 4.98 -2.63 17.20
C ARG A 35 4.27 -1.79 16.13
N ASP A 36 4.81 -0.63 15.77
CA ASP A 36 4.21 0.27 14.77
C ASP A 36 4.60 -0.12 13.33
N ALA A 37 5.67 -0.88 13.13
CA ALA A 37 6.06 -1.39 11.81
C ALA A 37 4.93 -2.17 11.09
N LYS A 38 4.17 -2.98 11.83
CA LYS A 38 3.02 -3.73 11.30
C LYS A 38 1.91 -2.81 10.83
N LYS A 39 1.54 -1.85 11.68
CA LYS A 39 0.48 -0.87 11.38
C LYS A 39 0.84 -0.02 10.16
N ARG A 40 2.07 0.52 10.14
CA ARG A 40 2.59 1.34 9.03
C ARG A 40 2.59 0.60 7.70
N THR A 41 2.99 -0.67 7.71
CA THR A 41 2.97 -1.53 6.51
C THR A 41 1.54 -1.77 6.03
N ALA A 42 0.64 -2.16 6.93
CA ALA A 42 -0.76 -2.42 6.60
C ALA A 42 -1.45 -1.16 6.05
N HIS A 43 -1.22 -0.01 6.69
CA HIS A 43 -1.76 1.28 6.29
C HIS A 43 -1.29 1.67 4.88
N PHE A 44 0.02 1.59 4.63
CA PHE A 44 0.59 1.89 3.32
C PHE A 44 0.01 1.00 2.20
N LEU A 45 -0.19 -0.29 2.46
CA LEU A 45 -0.76 -1.21 1.47
C LEU A 45 -2.24 -0.91 1.20
N LEU A 46 -3.03 -0.62 2.23
CA LEU A 46 -4.44 -0.25 2.08
C LEU A 46 -4.58 1.04 1.28
N GLU A 47 -3.76 2.03 1.58
CA GLU A 47 -3.79 3.31 0.90
C GLU A 47 -3.34 3.20 -0.56
N LEU A 48 -2.24 2.49 -0.83
CA LEU A 48 -1.79 2.23 -2.20
C LEU A 48 -2.87 1.48 -2.97
N GLY A 49 -3.52 0.49 -2.34
CA GLY A 49 -4.65 -0.24 -2.92
C GLY A 49 -5.85 0.67 -3.21
N ALA A 50 -6.20 1.58 -2.31
CA ALA A 50 -7.27 2.56 -2.49
C ALA A 50 -6.97 3.48 -3.68
N ARG A 51 -5.75 4.06 -3.75
CA ARG A 51 -5.30 4.91 -4.86
C ARG A 51 -5.31 4.15 -6.19
N LEU A 52 -4.91 2.88 -6.20
CA LEU A 52 -4.94 2.03 -7.39
C LEU A 52 -6.37 1.65 -7.80
N LYS A 53 -7.29 1.44 -6.85
CA LYS A 53 -8.71 1.20 -7.11
C LYS A 53 -9.34 2.40 -7.84
N LEU A 54 -9.02 3.63 -7.43
CA LEU A 54 -9.50 4.85 -8.10
C LEU A 54 -9.17 4.86 -9.59
N VAL A 55 -7.98 4.40 -10.00
CA VAL A 55 -7.57 4.40 -11.42
C VAL A 55 -7.89 3.10 -12.16
N GLY A 56 -8.60 2.16 -11.52
CA GLY A 56 -9.01 0.87 -12.08
C GLY A 56 -7.91 -0.19 -12.12
N LEU A 57 -6.90 -0.08 -11.26
CA LEU A 57 -5.74 -1.00 -11.17
C LEU A 57 -5.70 -1.80 -9.86
N GLY A 58 -6.73 -1.69 -9.02
CA GLY A 58 -6.83 -2.39 -7.74
C GLY A 58 -8.26 -2.78 -7.39
N SER A 59 -8.38 -3.66 -6.41
CA SER A 59 -9.65 -4.17 -5.88
C SER A 59 -9.56 -4.36 -4.37
N THR A 60 -10.68 -4.69 -3.73
CA THR A 60 -10.71 -5.08 -2.32
C THR A 60 -9.97 -6.39 -2.03
N GLN A 61 -9.70 -7.20 -3.07
CA GLN A 61 -8.96 -8.47 -2.95
C GLN A 61 -7.45 -8.30 -3.15
N GLY A 62 -6.99 -7.12 -3.58
CA GLY A 62 -5.58 -6.90 -3.88
C GLY A 62 -5.34 -6.13 -5.18
N TYR A 63 -4.06 -6.01 -5.52
CA TYR A 63 -3.58 -5.22 -6.65
C TYR A 63 -2.16 -5.62 -7.08
N ALA A 64 -1.83 -5.30 -8.34
CA ALA A 64 -0.46 -5.36 -8.82
C ALA A 64 0.35 -4.23 -8.19
N CYS A 65 1.29 -4.57 -7.31
CA CYS A 65 2.12 -3.61 -6.62
C CYS A 65 3.20 -3.08 -7.57
N PRO A 66 3.23 -1.76 -7.84
CA PRO A 66 4.24 -1.18 -8.72
C PRO A 66 5.62 -1.05 -8.08
N LEU A 67 5.70 -1.18 -6.75
CA LEU A 67 6.94 -1.08 -5.99
C LEU A 67 7.53 -2.47 -5.76
N SER A 68 8.86 -2.58 -5.79
CA SER A 68 9.52 -3.80 -5.33
C SER A 68 9.44 -3.91 -3.80
N GLN A 69 9.57 -5.13 -3.26
CA GLN A 69 9.68 -5.32 -1.81
C GLN A 69 10.82 -4.51 -1.18
N TYR A 70 11.91 -4.30 -1.90
CA TYR A 70 13.03 -3.48 -1.46
C TYR A 70 12.61 -2.00 -1.32
N LEU A 71 11.98 -1.43 -2.35
CA LEU A 71 11.51 -0.04 -2.31
C LEU A 71 10.43 0.17 -1.25
N LEU A 72 9.55 -0.82 -1.07
CA LEU A 72 8.54 -0.79 -0.02
C LEU A 72 9.16 -0.86 1.38
N ALA A 73 10.21 -1.66 1.55
CA ALA A 73 10.96 -1.75 2.80
C ALA A 73 11.71 -0.45 3.11
N ASP A 74 12.37 0.14 2.10
CA ASP A 74 13.09 1.40 2.19
C ASP A 74 12.15 2.57 2.56
N ALA A 75 11.01 2.69 1.88
CA ALA A 75 9.99 3.70 2.17
C ALA A 75 9.41 3.60 3.59
N LEU A 76 9.38 2.41 4.17
CA LEU A 76 8.85 2.16 5.52
C LEU A 76 9.95 2.16 6.60
N GLY A 77 11.22 2.30 6.22
CA GLY A 77 12.36 2.14 7.13
C GLY A 77 12.45 0.74 7.75
N LEU A 78 12.02 -0.28 7.02
CA LEU A 78 11.97 -1.69 7.42
C LEU A 78 12.92 -2.53 6.56
N SER A 79 13.17 -3.78 6.96
CA SER A 79 13.75 -4.76 6.04
C SER A 79 12.65 -5.46 5.24
N ALA A 80 12.96 -5.92 4.02
CA ALA A 80 12.03 -6.66 3.17
C ALA A 80 11.44 -7.91 3.87
N VAL A 81 12.26 -8.56 4.71
CA VAL A 81 11.81 -9.68 5.55
C VAL A 81 10.78 -9.24 6.58
N HIS A 82 10.92 -8.06 7.19
CA HIS A 82 9.90 -7.56 8.14
C HIS A 82 8.59 -7.24 7.43
N VAL A 83 8.63 -6.61 6.26
CA VAL A 83 7.44 -6.37 5.42
C VAL A 83 6.72 -7.69 5.13
N ASN A 84 7.44 -8.69 4.62
CA ASN A 84 6.84 -9.99 4.30
C ASN A 84 6.30 -10.70 5.55
N ARG A 85 7.01 -10.56 6.67
CA ARG A 85 6.62 -11.13 7.97
C ARG A 85 5.31 -10.51 8.49
N VAL A 86 5.14 -9.19 8.40
CA VAL A 86 3.88 -8.52 8.79
C VAL A 86 2.68 -9.13 8.06
N LEU A 87 2.84 -9.33 6.76
CA LEU A 87 1.79 -9.82 5.88
C LEU A 87 1.46 -11.28 6.20
N ARG A 88 2.49 -12.12 6.32
CA ARG A 88 2.33 -13.56 6.52
C ARG A 88 1.96 -13.98 7.95
N GLU A 89 2.46 -13.29 8.98
CA GLU A 89 2.26 -13.72 10.38
C GLU A 89 0.79 -13.71 10.80
N ASP A 90 0.05 -12.70 10.35
CA ASP A 90 -1.35 -12.50 10.77
C ASP A 90 -2.35 -12.99 9.71
N GLY A 91 -1.86 -13.52 8.58
CA GLY A 91 -2.70 -14.06 7.49
C GLY A 91 -3.58 -13.02 6.80
N LEU A 92 -3.32 -11.72 7.01
CA LEU A 92 -4.18 -10.63 6.55
C LEU A 92 -3.98 -10.31 5.06
N ALA A 93 -2.74 -10.42 4.59
CA ALA A 93 -2.37 -10.17 3.21
C ALA A 93 -1.09 -10.92 2.83
N THR A 94 -0.79 -11.04 1.55
CA THR A 94 0.51 -11.51 1.06
C THR A 94 1.06 -10.54 0.04
N PHE A 95 2.39 -10.40 -0.01
CA PHE A 95 3.06 -9.65 -1.06
C PHE A 95 4.16 -10.52 -1.69
N GLN A 96 3.90 -11.03 -2.88
CA GLN A 96 4.80 -11.92 -3.62
C GLN A 96 4.71 -11.66 -5.11
N ASN A 97 5.83 -11.82 -5.83
CA ASN A 97 5.88 -11.66 -7.29
C ASN A 97 5.27 -10.35 -7.82
N GLY A 98 5.37 -9.26 -7.07
CA GLY A 98 4.79 -7.97 -7.47
C GLY A 98 3.27 -7.87 -7.27
N GLN A 99 2.64 -8.82 -6.57
CA GLN A 99 1.20 -8.84 -6.31
C GLN A 99 0.93 -8.78 -4.80
N VAL A 100 0.06 -7.85 -4.41
CA VAL A 100 -0.50 -7.79 -3.07
C VAL A 100 -1.86 -8.46 -3.11
N GLU A 101 -2.04 -9.52 -2.34
CA GLU A 101 -3.33 -10.19 -2.16
C GLU A 101 -3.81 -9.89 -0.74
N ILE A 102 -5.06 -9.45 -0.59
CA ILE A 102 -5.68 -9.16 0.70
C ILE A 102 -6.60 -10.33 1.04
N HIS A 103 -6.31 -11.03 2.14
CA HIS A 103 -7.04 -12.21 2.58
C HIS A 103 -8.12 -11.86 3.62
N ASP A 104 -7.84 -10.88 4.48
CA ASP A 104 -8.80 -10.33 5.45
C ASP A 104 -8.69 -8.80 5.44
N LEU A 105 -9.54 -8.15 4.64
CA LEU A 105 -9.58 -6.71 4.50
C LEU A 105 -9.95 -6.02 5.82
N ASP A 106 -10.94 -6.53 6.55
CA ASP A 106 -11.39 -5.94 7.81
C ASP A 106 -10.31 -6.09 8.90
N GLY A 107 -9.64 -7.24 8.96
CA GLY A 107 -8.48 -7.45 9.82
C GLY A 107 -7.32 -6.52 9.50
N LEU A 108 -7.02 -6.34 8.21
CA LEU A 108 -5.96 -5.43 7.75
C LEU A 108 -6.28 -3.97 8.08
N MET A 109 -7.53 -3.55 7.91
CA MET A 109 -7.99 -2.20 8.27
C MET A 109 -7.91 -1.94 9.77
N ARG A 110 -8.33 -2.90 10.60
CA ARG A 110 -8.20 -2.80 12.07
C ARG A 110 -6.74 -2.72 12.51
N LEU A 111 -5.84 -3.47 11.87
CA LEU A 111 -4.41 -3.39 12.17
C LEU A 111 -3.84 -2.01 11.81
N ALA A 112 -4.28 -1.46 10.69
CA ALA A 112 -3.81 -0.20 10.14
C ALA A 112 -4.47 1.05 10.75
N ASP A 113 -5.50 0.89 11.57
CA ASP A 113 -6.42 1.97 11.98
C ASP A 113 -6.93 2.77 10.76
N PHE A 114 -7.31 2.04 9.71
CA PHE A 114 -7.60 2.61 8.40
C PHE A 114 -9.10 2.90 8.23
N ASP A 115 -9.42 4.13 7.83
CA ASP A 115 -10.80 4.56 7.61
C ASP A 115 -11.37 3.97 6.31
N LYS A 116 -12.56 3.35 6.42
CA LYS A 116 -13.25 2.69 5.30
C LYS A 116 -13.63 3.65 4.18
N SER A 117 -13.86 4.93 4.48
CA SER A 117 -14.25 5.95 3.51
C SER A 117 -13.25 6.11 2.35
N TYR A 118 -11.98 5.76 2.57
CA TYR A 118 -10.96 5.72 1.50
C TYR A 118 -11.22 4.62 0.45
N LEU A 119 -11.87 3.53 0.83
CA LEU A 119 -12.22 2.43 -0.09
C LEU A 119 -13.54 2.67 -0.81
N ASP A 120 -14.45 3.43 -0.20
CA ASP A 120 -15.79 3.72 -0.71
C ASP A 120 -15.82 4.85 -1.75
N HIS A 121 -14.66 5.45 -2.08
CA HIS A 121 -14.54 6.30 -3.26
C HIS A 121 -14.68 5.45 -4.53
N ASP A 122 -15.92 5.27 -4.98
CA ASP A 122 -16.27 4.57 -6.21
C ASP A 122 -16.01 5.48 -7.42
N GLY A 123 -14.85 5.29 -8.05
CA GLY A 123 -14.67 5.58 -9.47
C GLY A 123 -13.54 6.54 -9.83
N PRO A 124 -13.12 6.52 -11.11
CA PRO A 124 -11.97 7.27 -11.59
C PRO A 124 -12.25 8.77 -11.61
N LEU A 125 -11.45 9.50 -10.84
CA LEU A 125 -11.32 10.96 -10.91
C LEU A 125 -10.66 11.44 -12.22
N LEU A 126 -10.20 10.52 -13.07
CA LEU A 126 -9.59 10.82 -14.35
C LEU A 126 -10.59 10.55 -15.47
N ARG A 127 -11.30 11.60 -15.87
CA ARG A 127 -12.04 11.69 -17.14
C ARG A 127 -11.27 12.56 -18.12
#